data_AF-A0A1G8SFE0-F1
#
_entry.id   AF-A0A1G8SFE0-F1
#
_cell.length_a   1.000
_cell.length_b   1.000
_cell.length_c   1.000
_cell.angle_alpha   90.00
_cell.angle_beta   90.00
_cell.angle_gamma   90.00
#
_symmetry.space_group_name_H-M   'P 1'
#
loop_
_entity.id
_entity.type
_entity.pdbx_description
1 polymer ?
#
loop_
_entity_poly.entity_id
_entity_poly.type
_entity_poly.pdbx_seq_one_letter_code
_entity_poly.pdbx_strand_id
1 'polypeptide(L)'
;MKYRTSEELTSWILDDYEQLINHIPEEKIEVYLYAHRMYHATYVPEDGLYQFVFRNFFRLENPSLTDEFKATYFQLMENAREEKRPNIYRITKELFEIPNHKGNHTLQFPVATAMLHAIHPAFPHYETSVFKAFDFSSTYHLSGFYKKMKRYIDQYRHIYETYQNLLEKEELKPVFDHFDQRFGDYELLEEKKIDLIVSQLGSTL
;
A
#
# COMPACT_ATOMS: atom_id res chain seq x y z
N MET A 1 18.49 -11.90 0.70
CA MET A 1 18.58 -10.70 -0.15
C MET A 1 18.83 -9.54 0.78
N LYS A 2 19.68 -8.59 0.42
CA LYS A 2 19.94 -7.41 1.24
C LYS A 2 19.01 -6.31 0.74
N TYR A 3 17.89 -6.13 1.44
CA TYR A 3 16.98 -5.00 1.24
C TYR A 3 17.34 -3.90 2.24
N ARG A 4 16.95 -2.65 1.98
CA ARG A 4 17.23 -1.57 2.93
C ARG A 4 16.58 -1.84 4.28
N THR A 5 17.32 -1.62 5.35
CA THR A 5 16.86 -1.85 6.73
C THR A 5 16.26 -0.59 7.35
N SER A 6 15.72 -0.72 8.57
CA SER A 6 15.20 0.42 9.32
C SER A 6 16.26 1.49 9.60
N GLU A 7 17.51 1.08 9.82
CA GLU A 7 18.66 1.96 10.07
C GLU A 7 19.01 2.78 8.83
N GLU A 8 19.07 2.11 7.67
CA GLU A 8 19.33 2.78 6.39
C GLU A 8 18.22 3.79 6.07
N LEU A 9 16.95 3.39 6.21
CA LEU A 9 15.82 4.30 5.99
C LEU A 9 15.80 5.45 6.98
N THR A 10 16.10 5.21 8.26
CA THR A 10 16.12 6.28 9.27
C THR A 10 17.18 7.32 8.94
N SER A 11 18.39 6.88 8.58
CA SER A 11 19.45 7.81 8.17
C SER A 11 19.03 8.67 6.99
N TRP A 12 18.33 8.11 6.01
CA TRP A 12 17.91 8.84 4.81
C TRP A 12 16.73 9.77 5.06
N ILE A 13 15.80 9.36 5.91
CA ILE A 13 14.69 10.21 6.33
C ILE A 13 15.23 11.42 7.09
N LEU A 14 16.12 11.20 8.07
CA LEU A 14 16.65 12.27 8.93
C LEU A 14 17.52 13.30 8.19
N ASP A 15 18.10 12.94 7.04
CA ASP A 15 18.95 13.83 6.25
C ASP A 15 18.18 15.06 5.72
N ASP A 16 16.89 14.89 5.36
CA ASP A 16 16.08 15.97 4.76
C ASP A 16 14.57 15.79 4.99
N TYR A 17 14.18 15.39 6.21
CA TYR A 17 12.77 15.04 6.52
C TYR A 17 11.81 16.21 6.29
N GLU A 18 12.26 17.46 6.48
CA GLU A 18 11.44 18.65 6.24
C GLU A 18 11.05 18.75 4.77
N GLN A 19 12.01 18.68 3.84
CA GLN A 19 11.68 18.70 2.42
C GLN A 19 10.88 17.45 2.04
N LEU A 20 11.25 16.29 2.57
CA LEU A 20 10.55 15.04 2.29
C LEU A 20 9.06 15.15 2.60
N ILE A 21 8.72 15.54 3.83
CA ILE A 21 7.34 15.73 4.28
C ILE A 21 6.68 16.87 3.49
N ASN A 22 7.43 17.93 3.18
CA ASN A 22 6.85 19.07 2.49
C ASN A 22 6.47 18.82 1.02
N HIS A 23 6.96 17.75 0.42
CA HIS A 23 6.57 17.32 -0.92
C HIS A 23 5.44 16.29 -0.94
N ILE A 24 4.94 15.85 0.22
CA ILE A 24 3.75 15.00 0.29
C ILE A 24 2.53 15.86 -0.11
N PRO A 25 1.80 15.51 -1.19
CA PRO A 25 0.62 16.27 -1.60
C PRO A 25 -0.51 16.07 -0.59
N GLU A 26 -1.18 17.16 -0.22
CA GLU A 26 -2.31 17.14 0.72
C GLU A 26 -3.48 16.29 0.19
N GLU A 27 -3.76 16.37 -1.12
CA GLU A 27 -4.76 15.54 -1.81
C GLU A 27 -4.55 14.03 -1.55
N LYS A 28 -3.29 13.57 -1.41
CA LYS A 28 -2.99 12.15 -1.13
C LYS A 28 -3.54 11.72 0.23
N ILE A 29 -3.56 12.62 1.21
CA ILE A 29 -4.10 12.39 2.55
C ILE A 29 -5.62 12.49 2.51
N GLU A 30 -6.16 13.53 1.89
CA GLU A 30 -7.62 13.75 1.79
C GLU A 30 -8.33 12.59 1.10
N VAL A 31 -7.80 12.14 -0.06
CA VAL A 31 -8.38 11.03 -0.82
C VAL A 31 -8.25 9.71 -0.05
N TYR A 32 -7.13 9.50 0.66
CA TYR A 32 -6.98 8.32 1.52
C TYR A 32 -8.01 8.31 2.65
N LEU A 33 -8.18 9.43 3.36
CA LEU A 33 -9.14 9.55 4.45
C LEU A 33 -10.59 9.44 3.95
N TYR A 34 -10.89 9.99 2.77
CA TYR A 34 -12.16 9.77 2.11
C TYR A 34 -12.39 8.28 1.86
N ALA A 35 -11.43 7.58 1.23
CA ALA A 35 -11.55 6.16 0.93
C ALA A 35 -11.71 5.33 2.22
N HIS A 36 -10.93 5.62 3.27
CA HIS A 36 -11.06 4.92 4.54
C HIS A 36 -12.43 5.16 5.19
N ARG A 37 -12.90 6.41 5.26
CA ARG A 37 -14.21 6.75 5.82
C ARG A 37 -15.35 6.10 5.05
N MET A 38 -15.34 6.23 3.72
CA MET A 38 -16.42 5.70 2.88
C MET A 38 -16.44 4.19 2.89
N TYR A 39 -15.29 3.53 2.96
CA TYR A 39 -15.21 2.09 3.15
C TYR A 39 -16.06 1.62 4.35
N HIS A 40 -15.99 2.32 5.48
CA HIS A 40 -16.76 1.99 6.69
C HIS A 40 -18.25 2.42 6.64
N ALA A 41 -18.62 3.29 5.70
CA ALA A 41 -19.95 3.89 5.63
C ALA A 41 -20.84 3.33 4.51
N THR A 42 -20.31 2.48 3.64
CA THR A 42 -20.99 2.03 2.42
C THR A 42 -20.81 0.54 2.16
N TYR A 43 -21.68 -0.01 1.31
CA TYR A 43 -21.47 -1.33 0.72
C TYR A 43 -20.64 -1.19 -0.55
N VAL A 44 -19.35 -1.52 -0.45
CA VAL A 44 -18.33 -1.20 -1.46
C VAL A 44 -18.63 -1.76 -2.86
N PRO A 45 -19.17 -2.99 -3.03
CA PRO A 45 -19.47 -3.55 -4.35
C PRO A 45 -20.54 -2.79 -5.14
N GLU A 46 -21.36 -1.96 -4.50
CA GLU A 46 -22.43 -1.20 -5.16
C GLU A 46 -22.21 0.33 -5.17
N ASP A 47 -21.22 0.83 -4.42
CA ASP A 47 -20.90 2.25 -4.37
C ASP A 47 -19.99 2.68 -5.53
N GLY A 48 -20.61 3.10 -6.63
CA GLY A 48 -19.89 3.51 -7.84
C GLY A 48 -18.95 4.70 -7.65
N LEU A 49 -19.27 5.64 -6.76
CA LEU A 49 -18.41 6.81 -6.48
C LEU A 49 -17.18 6.37 -5.68
N TYR A 50 -17.38 5.55 -4.65
CA TYR A 50 -16.29 4.92 -3.91
C TYR A 50 -15.36 4.16 -4.85
N GLN A 51 -15.91 3.27 -5.68
CA GLN A 51 -15.12 2.49 -6.62
C GLN A 51 -14.36 3.38 -7.60
N PHE A 52 -14.96 4.46 -8.10
CA PHE A 52 -14.26 5.40 -8.97
C PHE A 52 -13.06 6.05 -8.27
N VAL A 53 -13.26 6.60 -7.07
CA VAL A 53 -12.19 7.25 -6.30
C VAL A 53 -11.08 6.25 -5.97
N PHE A 54 -11.46 5.08 -5.47
CA PHE A 54 -10.53 4.01 -5.11
C PHE A 54 -9.68 3.56 -6.31
N ARG A 55 -10.33 3.30 -7.46
CA ARG A 55 -9.63 2.82 -8.66
C ARG A 55 -8.60 3.81 -9.19
N ASN A 56 -8.90 5.10 -9.14
CA ASN A 56 -7.96 6.13 -9.55
C ASN A 56 -6.81 6.28 -8.55
N PHE A 57 -7.13 6.33 -7.26
CA PHE A 57 -6.14 6.55 -6.21
C PHE A 57 -5.15 5.38 -6.07
N PHE A 58 -5.66 4.14 -6.01
CA PHE A 58 -4.84 2.92 -5.88
C PHE A 58 -4.45 2.30 -7.22
N ARG A 59 -4.63 3.02 -8.34
CA ARG A 59 -4.22 2.61 -9.69
C ARG A 59 -4.79 1.25 -10.14
N LEU A 60 -6.04 0.97 -9.79
CA LEU A 60 -6.80 -0.17 -10.31
C LEU A 60 -7.32 0.07 -11.74
N GLU A 61 -7.18 1.28 -12.28
CA GLU A 61 -7.35 1.56 -13.72
C GLU A 61 -6.15 1.06 -14.53
N ASN A 62 -5.98 -0.26 -14.54
CA ASN A 62 -4.99 -0.93 -15.36
C ASN A 62 -5.68 -1.56 -16.58
N PRO A 63 -5.26 -1.25 -17.83
CA PRO A 63 -5.88 -1.79 -19.05
C PRO A 63 -5.88 -3.33 -19.18
N SER A 64 -5.11 -4.03 -18.34
CA SER A 64 -5.12 -5.49 -18.28
C SER A 64 -6.20 -6.08 -17.36
N LEU A 65 -6.86 -5.27 -16.51
CA LEU A 65 -7.87 -5.76 -15.57
C LEU A 65 -9.27 -5.69 -16.19
N THR A 66 -9.95 -6.83 -16.19
CA THR A 66 -11.32 -6.97 -16.69
C THR A 66 -12.35 -6.39 -15.71
N ASP A 67 -13.58 -6.18 -16.17
CA ASP A 67 -14.69 -5.79 -15.29
C ASP A 67 -14.99 -6.87 -14.25
N GLU A 68 -14.86 -8.15 -14.62
CA GLU A 68 -14.95 -9.29 -13.70
C GLU A 68 -13.90 -9.22 -12.59
N PHE A 69 -12.65 -8.85 -12.93
CA PHE A 69 -11.59 -8.63 -11.94
C PHE A 69 -11.99 -7.52 -10.97
N LYS A 70 -12.46 -6.38 -11.49
CA LYS A 70 -12.84 -5.22 -10.66
C LYS A 70 -14.03 -5.54 -9.76
N ALA A 71 -15.05 -6.21 -10.27
CA ALA A 71 -16.20 -6.65 -9.47
C ALA A 71 -15.78 -7.62 -8.37
N THR A 72 -14.97 -8.63 -8.69
CA THR A 72 -14.47 -9.60 -7.71
C THR A 72 -13.57 -8.92 -6.67
N TYR A 73 -12.75 -7.95 -7.07
CA TYR A 73 -11.90 -7.17 -6.17
C TYR A 73 -12.71 -6.47 -5.09
N PHE A 74 -13.76 -5.74 -5.46
CA PHE A 74 -14.60 -5.05 -4.49
C PHE A 74 -15.44 -6.00 -3.64
N GLN A 75 -15.88 -7.14 -4.20
CA GLN A 75 -16.52 -8.19 -3.40
C GLN A 75 -15.57 -8.79 -2.36
N LEU A 76 -14.31 -9.04 -2.73
CA LEU A 76 -13.29 -9.53 -1.79
C LEU A 76 -12.99 -8.52 -0.70
N MET A 77 -12.92 -7.24 -1.05
CA MET A 77 -12.71 -6.14 -0.11
C MET A 77 -13.84 -6.10 0.93
N GLU A 78 -15.09 -6.20 0.48
CA GLU A 78 -16.26 -6.24 1.36
C GLU A 78 -16.27 -7.50 2.25
N ASN A 79 -15.96 -8.67 1.69
CA ASN A 79 -15.89 -9.92 2.46
C ASN A 79 -14.80 -9.88 3.54
N ALA A 80 -13.73 -9.12 3.32
CA ALA A 80 -12.63 -8.95 4.27
C ALA A 80 -12.95 -7.99 5.43
N ARG A 81 -14.11 -7.31 5.42
CA ARG A 81 -14.50 -6.31 6.42
C ARG A 81 -14.46 -6.81 7.85
N GLU A 82 -14.97 -8.00 8.08
CA GLU A 82 -15.04 -8.61 9.42
C GLU A 82 -13.81 -9.48 9.73
N GLU A 83 -12.87 -9.62 8.79
CA GLU A 83 -11.67 -10.40 8.99
C GLU A 83 -10.64 -9.58 9.77
N LYS A 84 -10.42 -9.93 11.05
CA LYS A 84 -9.35 -9.32 11.87
C LYS A 84 -7.97 -9.41 11.22
N ARG A 85 -7.74 -10.47 10.43
CA ARG A 85 -6.47 -10.73 9.73
C ARG A 85 -6.78 -11.27 8.33
N PRO A 86 -7.04 -10.39 7.35
CA PRO A 86 -7.32 -10.79 6.00
C PRO A 86 -6.16 -11.60 5.41
N ASN A 87 -6.48 -12.71 4.75
CA ASN A 87 -5.44 -13.58 4.17
C ASN A 87 -5.02 -13.06 2.78
N ILE A 88 -3.93 -12.29 2.74
CA ILE A 88 -3.39 -11.73 1.49
C ILE A 88 -3.08 -12.80 0.44
N TYR A 89 -2.65 -14.00 0.83
CA TYR A 89 -2.41 -15.09 -0.11
C TYR A 89 -3.70 -15.57 -0.75
N ARG A 90 -4.76 -15.76 0.04
CA ARG A 90 -6.09 -16.13 -0.45
C ARG A 90 -6.62 -15.08 -1.43
N ILE A 91 -6.65 -13.81 -1.01
CA ILE A 91 -7.11 -12.68 -1.84
C ILE A 91 -6.32 -12.62 -3.15
N THR A 92 -4.99 -12.66 -3.08
CA THR A 92 -4.15 -12.58 -4.28
C THR A 92 -4.34 -13.79 -5.19
N LYS A 93 -4.56 -14.98 -4.63
CA LYS A 93 -4.83 -16.19 -5.42
C LYS A 93 -6.17 -16.07 -6.15
N GLU A 94 -7.24 -15.67 -5.46
CA GLU A 94 -8.56 -15.51 -6.07
C GLU A 94 -8.53 -14.50 -7.22
N LEU A 95 -7.85 -13.36 -7.03
CA LEU A 95 -7.63 -12.38 -8.10
C LEU A 95 -6.78 -12.93 -9.25
N PHE A 96 -5.80 -13.78 -8.96
CA PHE A 96 -4.94 -14.39 -9.99
C PHE A 96 -5.69 -15.36 -10.90
N GLU A 97 -6.70 -16.07 -10.39
CA GLU A 97 -7.52 -17.00 -11.19
C GLU A 97 -8.40 -16.27 -12.23
N ILE A 98 -8.52 -14.95 -12.17
CA ILE A 98 -9.27 -14.17 -13.16
C ILE A 98 -8.33 -13.81 -14.32
N PRO A 99 -8.59 -14.30 -15.55
CA PRO A 99 -7.75 -13.98 -16.69
C PRO A 99 -7.94 -12.52 -17.13
N ASN A 100 -6.88 -11.94 -17.69
CA ASN A 100 -6.99 -10.65 -18.37
C ASN A 100 -7.69 -10.78 -19.74
N HIS A 101 -7.91 -9.64 -20.43
CA HIS A 101 -8.50 -9.61 -21.77
C HIS A 101 -7.79 -10.47 -22.83
N LYS A 102 -6.55 -10.91 -22.59
CA LYS A 102 -5.79 -11.81 -23.47
C LYS A 102 -5.81 -13.28 -23.00
N GLY A 103 -6.63 -13.63 -22.02
CA GLY A 103 -6.71 -14.97 -21.44
C GLY A 103 -5.54 -15.34 -20.52
N ASN A 104 -4.67 -14.38 -20.15
CA ASN A 104 -3.50 -14.66 -19.32
C ASN A 104 -3.78 -14.32 -17.85
N HIS A 105 -3.25 -15.13 -16.93
CA HIS A 105 -3.27 -14.85 -15.50
C HIS A 105 -2.09 -13.97 -15.10
N THR A 106 -2.37 -12.88 -14.39
CA THR A 106 -1.35 -11.93 -13.93
C THR A 106 -1.42 -11.77 -12.43
N LEU A 107 -0.27 -11.85 -11.75
CA LEU A 107 -0.22 -11.70 -10.30
C LEU A 107 -0.29 -10.21 -9.93
N GLN A 108 -1.44 -9.79 -9.42
CA GLN A 108 -1.73 -8.40 -9.04
C GLN A 108 -1.51 -8.18 -7.52
N PHE A 109 -0.33 -8.55 -7.01
CA PHE A 109 -0.02 -8.44 -5.58
C PHE A 109 -0.09 -6.99 -5.02
N PRO A 110 0.47 -5.96 -5.70
CA PRO A 110 0.32 -4.56 -5.26
C PRO A 110 -1.14 -4.16 -5.02
N VAL A 111 -2.03 -4.54 -5.94
CA VAL A 111 -3.46 -4.27 -5.87
C VAL A 111 -4.12 -4.95 -4.65
N ALA A 112 -3.70 -6.17 -4.31
CA ALA A 112 -4.14 -6.84 -3.09
C ALA A 112 -3.66 -6.11 -1.81
N THR A 113 -2.44 -5.58 -1.79
CA THR A 113 -1.97 -4.77 -0.64
C THR A 113 -2.70 -3.44 -0.51
N ALA A 114 -3.06 -2.80 -1.62
CA ALA A 114 -3.87 -1.59 -1.62
C ALA A 114 -5.24 -1.81 -0.97
N MET A 115 -5.86 -2.96 -1.22
CA MET A 115 -7.11 -3.38 -0.57
C MET A 115 -6.93 -3.37 0.95
N LEU A 116 -5.92 -4.10 1.44
CA LEU A 116 -5.68 -4.26 2.88
C LEU A 116 -5.31 -2.94 3.55
N HIS A 117 -4.49 -2.13 2.87
CA HIS A 117 -4.09 -0.82 3.37
C HIS A 117 -5.26 0.16 3.50
N ALA A 118 -6.22 0.09 2.58
CA ALA A 118 -7.45 0.88 2.65
C ALA A 118 -8.42 0.38 3.72
N ILE A 119 -8.42 -0.93 4.01
CA ILE A 119 -9.18 -1.51 5.12
C ILE A 119 -8.58 -1.08 6.47
N HIS A 120 -7.24 -1.13 6.60
CA HIS A 120 -6.54 -0.76 7.82
C HIS A 120 -5.08 -0.33 7.56
N PRO A 121 -4.62 0.84 8.03
CA PRO A 121 -3.28 1.37 7.73
C PRO A 121 -2.11 0.53 8.28
N ALA A 122 -2.35 -0.29 9.31
CA ALA A 122 -1.35 -1.23 9.82
C ALA A 122 -0.86 -2.25 8.76
N PHE A 123 -1.59 -2.43 7.66
CA PHE A 123 -1.11 -3.18 6.50
C PHE A 123 -0.38 -2.23 5.54
N PRO A 124 0.93 -2.40 5.29
CA PRO A 124 1.67 -1.51 4.40
C PRO A 124 1.12 -1.52 2.97
N HIS A 125 1.27 -0.41 2.25
CA HIS A 125 0.94 -0.36 0.82
C HIS A 125 2.15 -0.72 -0.03
N TYR A 126 2.11 -1.86 -0.73
CA TYR A 126 3.16 -2.23 -1.67
C TYR A 126 2.93 -1.50 -2.99
N GLU A 127 3.53 -0.32 -3.15
CA GLU A 127 3.52 0.44 -4.40
C GLU A 127 4.93 0.68 -4.96
N THR A 128 5.01 1.23 -6.17
CA THR A 128 6.29 1.44 -6.87
C THR A 128 7.28 2.29 -6.07
N SER A 129 6.82 3.33 -5.38
CA SER A 129 7.71 4.17 -4.58
C SER A 129 8.23 3.40 -3.37
N VAL A 130 7.38 2.69 -2.62
CA VAL A 130 7.81 1.83 -1.52
C VAL A 130 8.79 0.75 -2.01
N PHE A 131 8.51 0.12 -3.16
CA PHE A 131 9.43 -0.83 -3.80
C PHE A 131 10.83 -0.23 -4.03
N LYS A 132 10.90 1.02 -4.51
CA LYS A 132 12.17 1.74 -4.70
C LYS A 132 12.85 2.09 -3.38
N ALA A 133 12.09 2.53 -2.37
CA ALA A 133 12.60 2.87 -1.05
C ALA A 133 13.32 1.68 -0.40
N PHE A 134 12.86 0.46 -0.64
CA PHE A 134 13.48 -0.75 -0.09
C PHE A 134 14.54 -1.41 -1.00
N ASP A 135 14.78 -0.86 -2.19
CA ASP A 135 15.64 -1.46 -3.23
C ASP A 135 15.25 -2.92 -3.52
N PHE A 136 13.95 -3.16 -3.67
CA PHE A 136 13.47 -4.49 -3.96
C PHE A 136 13.86 -4.94 -5.36
N SER A 137 14.21 -6.22 -5.47
CA SER A 137 14.41 -6.84 -6.78
C SER A 137 13.07 -7.15 -7.44
N SER A 138 13.01 -6.94 -8.76
CA SER A 138 11.80 -7.18 -9.54
C SER A 138 11.42 -8.66 -9.56
N THR A 139 10.13 -8.95 -9.72
CA THR A 139 9.60 -10.32 -9.84
C THR A 139 9.42 -10.76 -11.30
N TYR A 140 9.73 -9.90 -12.28
CA TYR A 140 9.44 -10.13 -13.70
C TYR A 140 10.13 -11.36 -14.28
N HIS A 141 11.36 -11.65 -13.82
CA HIS A 141 12.13 -12.82 -14.24
C HIS A 141 11.62 -14.14 -13.65
N LEU A 142 10.75 -14.09 -12.64
CA LEU A 142 10.21 -15.29 -12.01
C LEU A 142 9.03 -15.82 -12.82
N SER A 143 8.98 -17.14 -13.03
CA SER A 143 7.87 -17.81 -13.69
C SER A 143 6.96 -18.53 -12.68
N GLY A 144 5.65 -18.43 -12.92
CA GLY A 144 4.62 -19.10 -12.12
C GLY A 144 4.19 -18.36 -10.85
N PHE A 145 2.94 -18.64 -10.45
CA PHE A 145 2.28 -18.03 -9.29
C PHE A 145 3.12 -18.18 -8.01
N TYR A 146 3.47 -19.41 -7.63
CA TYR A 146 4.10 -19.69 -6.34
C TYR A 146 5.46 -19.00 -6.15
N LYS A 147 6.31 -18.96 -7.18
CA LYS A 147 7.62 -18.30 -7.08
C LYS A 147 7.47 -16.79 -6.92
N LYS A 148 6.59 -16.16 -7.71
CA LYS A 148 6.30 -14.72 -7.59
C LYS A 148 5.66 -14.41 -6.24
N MET A 149 4.66 -15.18 -5.84
CA MET A 149 3.94 -14.99 -4.57
C MET A 149 4.88 -15.11 -3.38
N LYS A 150 5.76 -16.12 -3.35
CA LYS A 150 6.77 -16.24 -2.29
C LYS A 150 7.65 -14.99 -2.21
N ARG A 151 8.13 -14.48 -3.36
CA ARG A 151 8.96 -13.27 -3.39
C ARG A 151 8.22 -12.05 -2.84
N TYR A 152 6.97 -11.87 -3.26
CA TYR A 152 6.14 -10.77 -2.78
C TYR A 152 5.88 -10.85 -1.28
N ILE A 153 5.54 -12.03 -0.74
CA ILE A 153 5.34 -12.22 0.70
C ILE A 153 6.62 -11.94 1.48
N ASP A 154 7.78 -12.41 1.00
CA ASP A 154 9.06 -12.16 1.68
C ASP A 154 9.38 -10.65 1.71
N GLN A 155 9.12 -9.92 0.62
CA GLN A 155 9.29 -8.47 0.56
C GLN A 155 8.25 -7.73 1.41
N TYR A 156 7.00 -8.16 1.39
CA TYR A 156 5.93 -7.54 2.15
C TYR A 156 6.12 -7.68 3.65
N ARG A 157 6.57 -8.86 4.11
CA ARG A 157 6.97 -9.08 5.50
C ARG A 157 8.12 -8.15 5.89
N HIS A 158 9.12 -7.99 5.02
CA HIS A 158 10.23 -7.06 5.26
C HIS A 158 9.77 -5.61 5.40
N ILE A 159 8.81 -5.15 4.58
CA ILE A 159 8.22 -3.81 4.75
C ILE A 159 7.57 -3.70 6.14
N TYR A 160 6.71 -4.67 6.47
CA TYR A 160 5.98 -4.66 7.74
C TYR A 160 6.93 -4.60 8.95
N GLU A 161 7.91 -5.52 9.02
CA GLU A 161 8.91 -5.56 10.09
C GLU A 161 9.70 -4.27 10.17
N THR A 162 10.08 -3.71 9.02
CA THR A 162 10.80 -2.42 8.99
C THR A 162 9.94 -1.28 9.49
N TYR A 163 8.65 -1.22 9.13
CA TYR A 163 7.75 -0.17 9.61
C TYR A 163 7.56 -0.24 11.12
N GLN A 164 7.40 -1.45 11.68
CA GLN A 164 7.33 -1.62 13.13
C GLN A 164 8.60 -1.10 13.82
N ASN A 165 9.77 -1.43 13.29
CA ASN A 165 11.03 -0.92 13.83
C ASN A 165 11.18 0.61 13.71
N LEU A 166 10.66 1.23 12.63
CA LEU A 166 10.67 2.69 12.47
C LEU A 166 9.75 3.36 13.51
N LEU A 167 8.59 2.79 13.80
CA LEU A 167 7.67 3.34 14.80
C LEU A 167 8.26 3.33 16.22
N GLU A 168 9.16 2.40 16.52
CA GLU A 168 9.82 2.30 17.82
C GLU A 168 11.04 3.23 17.99
N LYS A 169 11.46 3.94 16.92
CA LYS A 169 12.66 4.77 16.93
C LYS A 169 12.40 6.17 17.47
N GLU A 170 12.87 6.43 18.69
CA GLU A 170 12.82 7.77 19.31
C GLU A 170 13.49 8.86 18.46
N GLU A 171 14.53 8.50 17.69
CA GLU A 171 15.22 9.41 16.76
C GLU A 171 14.33 9.95 15.63
N LEU A 172 13.22 9.27 15.31
CA LEU A 172 12.24 9.75 14.32
C LEU A 172 11.19 10.69 14.91
N LYS A 173 11.21 10.96 16.22
CA LYS A 173 10.26 11.90 16.83
C LYS A 173 10.19 13.26 16.13
N PRO A 174 11.31 13.95 15.79
CA PRO A 174 11.23 15.22 15.07
C PRO A 174 10.54 15.12 13.71
N VAL A 175 10.64 13.96 13.05
CA VAL A 175 9.99 13.68 11.76
C VAL A 175 8.47 13.63 11.94
N PHE A 176 7.98 12.92 12.95
CA PHE A 176 6.55 12.88 13.27
C PHE A 176 6.03 14.24 13.74
N ASP A 177 6.78 14.94 14.58
CA ASP A 177 6.41 16.28 15.05
C ASP A 177 6.26 17.26 13.86
N HIS A 178 7.16 17.21 12.88
CA HIS A 178 7.05 18.04 11.68
C HIS A 178 5.91 17.60 10.75
N PHE A 179 5.68 16.29 10.63
CA PHE A 179 4.51 15.76 9.90
C PHE A 179 3.22 16.33 10.49
N ASP A 180 3.09 16.32 11.81
CA ASP A 180 1.91 16.80 12.53
C ASP A 180 1.79 18.33 12.52
N GLN A 181 2.90 19.07 12.44
CA GLN A 181 2.85 20.51 12.21
C GLN A 181 2.26 20.86 10.84
N ARG A 182 2.55 20.06 9.81
CA ARG A 182 2.04 20.29 8.46
C ARG A 182 0.62 19.78 8.26
N PHE A 183 0.32 18.61 8.81
CA PHE A 183 -0.91 17.86 8.54
C PHE A 183 -1.78 17.66 9.79
N GLY A 184 -1.59 18.45 10.85
CA GLY A 184 -2.23 18.25 12.15
C GLY A 184 -3.76 18.33 12.17
N ASP A 185 -4.37 18.90 11.12
CA ASP A 185 -5.83 18.89 10.94
C ASP A 185 -6.37 17.50 10.54
N TYR A 186 -5.48 16.58 10.15
CA TYR A 186 -5.81 15.21 9.73
C TYR A 186 -5.51 14.19 10.84
N GLU A 187 -6.52 13.46 11.27
CA GLU A 187 -6.36 12.33 12.20
C GLU A 187 -5.79 11.11 11.47
N LEU A 188 -4.46 10.95 11.46
CA LEU A 188 -3.76 9.82 10.86
C LEU A 188 -3.08 8.94 11.92
N LEU A 189 -3.26 7.63 11.78
CA LEU A 189 -2.49 6.64 12.52
C LEU A 189 -1.00 6.69 12.12
N GLU A 190 -0.11 6.41 13.05
CA GLU A 190 1.34 6.52 12.84
C GLU A 190 1.84 5.60 11.71
N GLU A 191 1.25 4.42 11.56
CA GLU A 191 1.56 3.50 10.45
C GLU A 191 1.29 4.16 9.09
N LYS A 192 0.23 4.97 9.01
CA LYS A 192 -0.06 5.71 7.79
C LYS A 192 0.94 6.84 7.54
N LYS A 193 1.40 7.52 8.59
CA LYS A 193 2.45 8.55 8.49
C LYS A 193 3.75 7.94 7.94
N ILE A 194 4.18 6.80 8.51
CA ILE A 194 5.36 6.06 8.03
C ILE A 194 5.20 5.61 6.58
N ASP A 195 4.04 5.05 6.21
CA ASP A 195 3.75 4.64 4.83
C ASP A 195 3.89 5.82 3.85
N LEU A 196 3.37 7.00 4.20
CA LEU A 196 3.48 8.22 3.39
C LEU A 196 4.93 8.71 3.29
N ILE A 197 5.66 8.76 4.41
CA ILE A 197 7.06 9.21 4.47
C ILE A 197 7.94 8.29 3.62
N VAL A 198 7.82 6.96 3.79
CA VAL A 198 8.62 5.97 3.04
C VAL A 198 8.24 5.96 1.57
N SER A 199 6.95 6.07 1.24
CA SER A 199 6.50 6.23 -0.15
C SER A 199 7.10 7.48 -0.78
N GLN A 200 7.08 8.62 -0.07
CA GLN A 200 7.66 9.85 -0.56
C GLN A 200 9.17 9.73 -0.74
N LEU A 201 9.88 9.08 0.18
CA LEU A 201 11.33 8.83 0.06
C LEU A 201 11.62 8.00 -1.19
N GLY A 202 10.83 6.94 -1.41
CA GLY A 202 10.94 6.13 -2.61
C GLY A 202 10.65 6.88 -3.92
N SER A 203 9.92 7.98 -3.86
CA SER A 203 9.63 8.81 -5.04
C SER A 203 10.79 9.74 -5.42
N THR A 204 11.70 10.03 -4.49
CA THR A 204 12.90 10.85 -4.73
C THR A 204 14.11 10.04 -5.20
N LEU A 205 14.01 8.71 -5.21
CA LEU A 205 15.01 7.74 -5.70
C LEU A 205 14.73 7.27 -7.14
#